data_AF-A0A4S3FN89-F1
#
_entry.id   AF-A0A4S3FN89-F1
#
_cell.length_a   1.000
_cell.length_b   1.000
_cell.length_c   1.000
_cell.angle_alpha   90.00
_cell.angle_beta   90.00
_cell.angle_gamma   90.00
#
_symmetry.space_group_name_H-M   'P 1'
#
loop_
_entity.id
_entity.type
_entity.pdbx_description
1 polymer ?
#
loop_
_entity_poly.entity_id
_entity_poly.type
_entity_poly.pdbx_seq_one_letter_code
_entity_poly.pdbx_strand_id
1 'polypeptide(L)'
;MRGNSGAALRPNILVWHGEPLIRPGRLQAQFAMLPLSSSTSHTAAAALRHARKLLFVRIHALSAEPDDAFCAAFQAMVAAIEADLAHEEKVMEALAFDGLHERLAENALLLASLHRIVTQVEGGDAGLGRMALDAAADLLSLHRLTTDLALVMARAGAHCGSAKRKPDKKPPGGGL
;
A
#
# COMPACT_ATOMS: atom_id res chain seq x y z
N MET A 1 38.17 45.81 -4.14
CA MET A 1 38.68 45.33 -2.83
C MET A 1 37.55 44.61 -2.13
N ARG A 2 37.84 43.38 -1.64
CA ARG A 2 37.27 42.67 -0.47
C ARG A 2 35.74 42.76 -0.29
N GLY A 3 34.96 41.69 -0.34
CA GLY A 3 35.24 40.31 0.04
C GLY A 3 34.19 39.86 1.06
N ASN A 4 33.97 38.53 1.11
CA ASN A 4 33.20 37.77 2.10
C ASN A 4 31.66 37.85 2.05
N SER A 5 30.90 36.78 2.30
CA SER A 5 31.13 35.33 2.33
C SER A 5 29.82 34.66 2.76
N GLY A 6 29.51 33.52 2.16
CA GLY A 6 28.79 32.40 2.78
C GLY A 6 27.25 32.45 2.72
N ALA A 7 26.56 31.31 2.65
CA ALA A 7 27.00 29.93 2.52
C ALA A 7 25.83 29.10 1.99
N ALA A 8 26.17 28.01 1.30
CA ALA A 8 25.26 27.03 0.75
C ALA A 8 24.36 26.40 1.82
N LEU A 9 23.04 26.45 1.63
CA LEU A 9 22.08 25.61 2.33
C LEU A 9 21.98 24.27 1.61
N ARG A 10 22.80 23.32 2.07
CA ARG A 10 22.66 21.89 1.77
C ARG A 10 21.77 21.22 2.84
N PRO A 11 21.11 20.11 2.48
CA PRO A 11 20.05 19.48 3.28
C PRO A 11 20.58 18.85 4.57
N ASN A 12 19.74 18.92 5.60
CA ASN A 12 19.96 18.39 6.93
C ASN A 12 20.04 16.85 6.88
N ILE A 13 21.26 16.32 6.84
CA ILE A 13 21.59 14.92 7.11
C ILE A 13 21.65 14.79 8.63
N LEU A 14 20.61 14.19 9.22
CA LEU A 14 20.62 13.82 10.64
C LEU A 14 21.55 12.62 10.82
N VAL A 15 22.78 12.89 11.26
CA VAL A 15 23.74 11.88 11.71
C VAL A 15 23.30 11.38 13.08
N TRP A 16 22.81 10.14 13.15
CA TRP A 16 22.66 9.40 14.40
C TRP A 16 24.02 8.85 14.82
N HIS A 17 24.64 9.46 15.84
CA HIS A 17 25.79 8.87 16.55
C HIS A 17 25.33 8.39 17.92
N GLY A 18 25.34 7.07 18.11
CA GLY A 18 25.14 6.43 19.40
C GLY A 18 25.21 4.91 19.28
N GLU A 19 26.40 4.35 19.51
CA GLU A 19 26.70 2.90 19.54
C GLU A 19 27.67 2.68 20.73
N PRO A 20 27.76 1.48 21.33
CA PRO A 20 26.84 1.01 22.37
C PRO A 20 27.61 0.53 23.62
N LEU A 21 26.92 0.28 24.75
CA LEU A 21 27.47 -0.60 25.79
C LEU A 21 26.42 -1.16 26.75
N ILE A 22 25.66 -2.20 26.39
CA ILE A 22 25.18 -3.21 27.37
C ILE A 22 25.08 -4.59 26.69
N ARG A 23 25.73 -5.59 27.29
CA ARG A 23 25.78 -7.01 26.92
C ARG A 23 24.54 -7.80 27.41
N PRO A 24 24.33 -9.05 26.94
CA PRO A 24 23.02 -9.57 26.57
C PRO A 24 22.31 -10.39 27.66
N GLY A 25 20.99 -10.28 27.70
CA GLY A 25 20.13 -11.06 28.59
C GLY A 25 18.73 -11.23 27.99
N ARG A 26 18.57 -12.27 27.19
CA ARG A 26 17.35 -13.09 27.01
C ARG A 26 16.00 -12.38 27.26
N LEU A 27 15.35 -11.97 26.17
CA LEU A 27 13.94 -12.25 25.88
C LEU A 27 13.68 -11.79 24.43
N GLN A 28 13.85 -12.74 23.50
CA GLN A 28 13.20 -12.61 22.19
C GLN A 28 11.69 -12.67 22.46
N ALA A 29 11.05 -11.52 22.58
CA ALA A 29 9.64 -11.42 22.22
C ALA A 29 9.59 -11.52 20.69
N GLN A 30 9.60 -12.75 20.18
CA GLN A 30 9.11 -13.02 18.83
C GLN A 30 7.64 -12.61 18.82
N PHE A 31 7.35 -11.39 18.36
CA PHE A 31 6.09 -11.13 17.68
C PHE A 31 6.16 -11.84 16.33
N ALA A 32 6.10 -13.17 16.37
CA ALA A 32 5.71 -13.94 15.20
C ALA A 32 4.24 -13.60 14.97
N MET A 33 3.99 -12.60 14.13
CA MET A 33 2.68 -12.39 13.52
C MET A 33 2.34 -13.70 12.81
N LEU A 34 1.52 -14.53 13.48
CA LEU A 34 1.04 -15.78 12.89
C LEU A 34 0.31 -15.40 11.59
N PRO A 35 0.63 -16.04 10.45
CA PRO A 35 -0.05 -15.75 9.21
C PRO A 35 -1.55 -15.95 9.42
N LEU A 36 -2.34 -15.00 8.95
CA LEU A 36 -3.80 -15.05 9.04
C LEU A 36 -4.29 -16.38 8.44
N SER A 37 -5.30 -16.97 9.08
CA SER A 37 -5.97 -18.16 8.52
C SER A 37 -6.50 -17.83 7.13
N SER A 38 -6.48 -18.81 6.21
CA SER A 38 -6.87 -18.61 4.81
C SER A 38 -8.26 -18.00 4.63
N SER A 39 -9.21 -18.33 5.52
CA SER A 39 -10.55 -17.72 5.56
C SER A 39 -10.53 -16.22 5.88
N THR A 40 -9.67 -15.78 6.80
CA THR A 40 -9.54 -14.38 7.21
C THR A 40 -8.92 -13.53 6.11
N SER A 41 -7.93 -14.06 5.41
CA SER A 41 -7.30 -13.39 4.26
C SER A 41 -8.28 -13.15 3.11
N HIS A 42 -9.19 -14.11 2.87
CA HIS A 42 -10.24 -13.95 1.85
C HIS A 42 -11.25 -12.86 2.21
N THR A 43 -11.67 -12.78 3.46
CA THR A 43 -12.57 -11.73 3.94
C THR A 43 -11.92 -10.34 3.85
N ALA A 44 -10.64 -10.24 4.23
CA ALA A 44 -9.89 -8.99 4.13
C ALA A 44 -9.76 -8.51 2.66
N ALA A 45 -9.43 -9.41 1.74
CA ALA A 45 -9.38 -9.10 0.31
C ALA A 45 -10.75 -8.69 -0.26
N ALA A 46 -11.83 -9.35 0.18
CA ALA A 46 -13.18 -8.97 -0.23
C ALA A 46 -13.59 -7.59 0.30
N ALA A 47 -13.21 -7.26 1.54
CA ALA A 47 -13.43 -5.94 2.12
C ALA A 47 -12.70 -4.84 1.35
N LEU A 48 -11.42 -5.06 1.00
CA LEU A 48 -10.65 -4.12 0.17
C LEU A 48 -11.30 -3.88 -1.20
N ARG A 49 -11.75 -4.94 -1.88
CA ARG A 49 -12.47 -4.81 -3.15
C ARG A 49 -13.76 -4.01 -3.01
N HIS A 50 -14.47 -4.18 -1.91
CA HIS A 50 -15.70 -3.44 -1.64
C HIS A 50 -15.42 -1.96 -1.35
N ALA A 51 -14.45 -1.66 -0.48
CA ALA A 51 -14.02 -0.30 -0.18
C ALA A 51 -13.59 0.44 -1.46
N ARG A 52 -12.79 -0.22 -2.32
CA ARG A 52 -12.37 0.36 -3.59
C ARG A 52 -13.54 0.67 -4.53
N LYS A 53 -14.54 -0.23 -4.61
CA LYS A 53 -15.77 0.05 -5.38
C LYS A 53 -16.50 1.29 -4.86
N LEU A 54 -16.63 1.41 -3.55
CA LEU A 54 -17.30 2.56 -2.93
C LEU A 54 -16.54 3.86 -3.21
N LEU A 55 -15.21 3.83 -3.17
CA LEU A 55 -14.38 4.98 -3.54
C LEU A 55 -14.61 5.41 -4.99
N PHE A 56 -14.65 4.49 -5.94
CA PHE A 56 -14.94 4.83 -7.34
C PHE A 56 -16.32 5.45 -7.51
N VAL A 57 -17.34 4.94 -6.82
CA VAL A 57 -18.68 5.54 -6.83
C VAL A 57 -18.63 6.98 -6.31
N ARG A 58 -17.90 7.23 -5.23
CA ARG A 58 -17.72 8.58 -4.66
C ARG A 58 -16.98 9.52 -5.61
N ILE A 59 -15.91 9.04 -6.24
CA ILE A 59 -15.15 9.81 -7.23
C ILE A 59 -16.06 10.19 -8.41
N HIS A 60 -16.78 9.23 -8.99
CA HIS A 60 -17.68 9.51 -10.11
C HIS A 60 -18.84 10.44 -9.73
N ALA A 61 -19.40 10.28 -8.53
CA ALA A 61 -20.46 11.17 -8.05
C ALA A 61 -19.95 12.61 -7.94
N LEU A 62 -18.77 12.81 -7.32
CA LEU A 62 -18.17 14.14 -7.25
C LEU A 62 -17.86 14.70 -8.64
N SER A 63 -17.28 13.89 -9.53
CA SER A 63 -16.98 14.28 -10.91
C SER A 63 -18.22 14.62 -11.76
N ALA A 64 -19.43 14.39 -11.27
CA ALA A 64 -20.67 14.81 -11.92
C ALA A 64 -21.28 16.11 -11.33
N GLU A 65 -20.76 16.59 -10.19
CA GLU A 65 -21.25 17.81 -9.56
C GLU A 65 -20.89 19.06 -10.40
N PRO A 66 -21.68 20.15 -10.29
CA PRO A 66 -21.31 21.46 -10.84
C PRO A 66 -19.95 21.93 -10.33
N ASP A 67 -19.25 22.77 -11.08
CA ASP A 67 -17.86 23.16 -10.78
C ASP A 67 -17.68 23.76 -9.38
N ASP A 68 -18.58 24.65 -8.94
CA ASP A 68 -18.50 25.24 -7.59
C ASP A 68 -18.62 24.18 -6.48
N ALA A 69 -19.54 23.24 -6.64
CA ALA A 69 -19.76 22.14 -5.69
C ALA A 69 -18.61 21.13 -5.74
N PHE A 70 -18.07 20.86 -6.94
CA PHE A 70 -16.89 20.03 -7.14
C PHE A 70 -15.68 20.62 -6.40
N CYS A 71 -15.38 21.90 -6.65
CA CYS A 71 -14.24 22.59 -6.06
C CYS A 71 -14.33 22.62 -4.53
N ALA A 72 -15.51 22.92 -3.99
CA ALA A 72 -15.76 22.92 -2.55
C ALA A 72 -15.56 21.54 -1.88
N ALA A 73 -15.84 20.45 -2.61
CA ALA A 73 -15.77 19.08 -2.07
C ALA A 73 -14.46 18.34 -2.41
N PHE A 74 -13.61 18.88 -3.28
CA PHE A 74 -12.40 18.21 -3.75
C PHE A 74 -11.43 17.83 -2.62
N GLN A 75 -11.15 18.75 -1.70
CA GLN A 75 -10.25 18.46 -0.57
C GLN A 75 -10.77 17.32 0.31
N ALA A 76 -12.09 17.25 0.53
CA ALA A 76 -12.72 16.16 1.28
C ALA A 76 -12.60 14.82 0.53
N MET A 77 -12.60 14.83 -0.81
CA MET A 77 -12.32 13.63 -1.61
C MET A 77 -10.86 13.19 -1.47
N VAL A 78 -9.90 14.10 -1.49
CA VAL A 78 -8.48 13.77 -1.27
C VAL A 78 -8.28 13.12 0.09
N ALA A 79 -8.89 13.67 1.16
CA ALA A 79 -8.84 13.07 2.49
C ALA A 79 -9.49 11.68 2.55
N ALA A 80 -10.55 11.44 1.76
CA ALA A 80 -11.18 10.13 1.66
C ALA A 80 -10.27 9.11 0.95
N ILE A 81 -9.59 9.52 -0.12
CA ILE A 81 -8.60 8.68 -0.80
C ILE A 81 -7.47 8.31 0.16
N GLU A 82 -6.94 9.29 0.92
CA GLU A 82 -5.90 9.06 1.92
C GLU A 82 -6.32 8.03 2.99
N ALA A 83 -7.53 8.17 3.53
CA ALA A 83 -8.06 7.24 4.52
C ALA A 83 -8.19 5.80 3.96
N ASP A 84 -8.63 5.65 2.72
CA ASP A 84 -8.76 4.36 2.06
C ASP A 84 -7.39 3.73 1.79
N LEU A 85 -6.38 4.51 1.39
CA LEU A 85 -5.02 4.03 1.18
C LEU A 85 -4.34 3.61 2.50
N ALA A 86 -4.56 4.36 3.58
CA ALA A 86 -4.06 3.99 4.91
C ALA A 86 -4.73 2.72 5.45
N HIS A 87 -6.01 2.48 5.10
CA HIS A 87 -6.68 1.23 5.43
C HIS A 87 -6.11 0.06 4.60
N GLU A 88 -5.88 0.28 3.30
CA GLU A 88 -5.28 -0.71 2.41
C GLU A 88 -3.89 -1.14 2.87
N GLU A 89 -3.04 -0.20 3.27
CA GLU A 89 -1.71 -0.47 3.85
C GLU A 89 -1.78 -1.44 5.02
N LYS A 90 -2.66 -1.17 6.01
CA LYS A 90 -2.82 -2.04 7.20
C LYS A 90 -3.24 -3.46 6.83
N VAL A 91 -4.08 -3.60 5.80
CA VAL A 91 -4.51 -4.92 5.32
C VAL A 91 -3.37 -5.61 4.59
N MET A 92 -2.62 -4.91 3.75
CA MET A 92 -1.47 -5.46 3.03
C MET A 92 -0.36 -5.91 3.99
N GLU A 93 -0.10 -5.13 5.04
CA GLU A 93 0.83 -5.48 6.12
C GLU A 93 0.39 -6.75 6.85
N ALA A 94 -0.89 -6.83 7.25
CA ALA A 94 -1.44 -8.01 7.93
C ALA A 94 -1.43 -9.28 7.05
N LEU A 95 -1.40 -9.12 5.73
CA LEU A 95 -1.31 -10.21 4.75
C LEU A 95 0.14 -10.54 4.34
N ALA A 96 1.13 -9.82 4.87
CA ALA A 96 2.54 -9.93 4.46
C ALA A 96 2.70 -9.83 2.93
N PHE A 97 2.06 -8.82 2.32
CA PHE A 97 2.07 -8.64 0.87
C PHE A 97 3.47 -8.36 0.31
N ASP A 98 3.92 -9.24 -0.58
CA ASP A 98 5.17 -9.08 -1.33
C ASP A 98 5.03 -7.91 -2.32
N GLY A 99 5.53 -6.73 -1.95
CA GLY A 99 5.42 -5.50 -2.73
C GLY A 99 4.86 -4.29 -1.96
N LEU A 100 4.70 -4.40 -0.63
CA LEU A 100 4.17 -3.31 0.20
C LEU A 100 4.95 -1.99 0.00
N HIS A 101 6.29 -2.04 -0.03
CA HIS A 101 7.10 -0.84 -0.13
C HIS A 101 6.91 -0.07 -1.46
N GLU A 102 6.80 -0.80 -2.57
CA GLU A 102 6.52 -0.22 -3.89
C GLU A 102 5.13 0.42 -3.89
N ARG A 103 4.12 -0.27 -3.35
CA ARG A 103 2.77 0.29 -3.21
C ARG A 103 2.74 1.57 -2.38
N LEU A 104 3.50 1.63 -1.29
CA LEU A 104 3.58 2.84 -0.45
C LEU A 104 4.23 4.01 -1.20
N ALA A 105 5.26 3.76 -1.99
CA ALA A 105 5.89 4.79 -2.80
C ALA A 105 4.95 5.34 -3.88
N GLU A 106 4.20 4.46 -4.56
CA GLU A 106 3.17 4.84 -5.53
C GLU A 106 2.05 5.67 -4.88
N ASN A 107 1.54 5.23 -3.73
CA ASN A 107 0.51 5.93 -2.97
C ASN A 107 1.00 7.30 -2.50
N ALA A 108 2.23 7.42 -2.02
CA ALA A 108 2.82 8.69 -1.62
C ALA A 108 2.93 9.66 -2.80
N LEU A 109 3.29 9.18 -3.99
CA LEU A 109 3.36 9.99 -5.20
C LEU A 109 1.96 10.48 -5.63
N LEU A 110 0.96 9.60 -5.59
CA LEU A 110 -0.44 9.95 -5.86
C LEU A 110 -0.93 11.05 -4.91
N LEU A 111 -0.78 10.84 -3.59
CA LEU A 111 -1.22 11.80 -2.59
C LEU A 111 -0.50 13.14 -2.71
N ALA A 112 0.83 13.12 -2.89
CA ALA A 112 1.59 14.34 -3.10
C ALA A 112 1.12 15.13 -4.33
N SER A 113 0.71 14.43 -5.40
CA SER A 113 0.18 15.06 -6.61
C SER A 113 -1.21 15.67 -6.36
N LEU A 114 -2.10 14.93 -5.71
CA LEU A 114 -3.43 15.42 -5.35
C LEU A 114 -3.37 16.65 -4.42
N HIS A 115 -2.51 16.62 -3.41
CA HIS A 115 -2.34 17.75 -2.49
C HIS A 115 -1.83 19.01 -3.16
N ARG A 116 -0.99 18.91 -4.20
CA ARG A 116 -0.61 20.09 -4.99
C ARG A 116 -1.82 20.69 -5.69
N ILE A 117 -2.61 19.83 -6.34
CA ILE A 117 -3.79 20.20 -7.13
C ILE A 117 -4.89 20.86 -6.30
N VAL A 118 -5.01 20.53 -5.01
CA VAL A 118 -5.98 21.17 -4.10
C VAL A 118 -5.96 22.69 -4.22
N THR A 119 -4.78 23.31 -4.22
CA THR A 119 -4.66 24.78 -4.29
C THR A 119 -5.14 25.38 -5.62
N GLN A 120 -5.04 24.65 -6.73
CA GLN A 120 -5.56 25.10 -8.03
C GLN A 120 -7.09 24.93 -8.09
N VAL A 121 -7.61 23.84 -7.53
CA VAL A 121 -9.05 23.58 -7.47
C VAL A 121 -9.76 24.56 -6.54
N GLU A 122 -9.17 24.91 -5.40
CA GLU A 122 -9.63 26.00 -4.53
C GLU A 122 -9.69 27.35 -5.27
N GLY A 123 -8.79 27.55 -6.24
CA GLY A 123 -8.79 28.70 -7.15
C GLY A 123 -9.84 28.63 -8.27
N GLY A 124 -10.64 27.56 -8.33
CA GLY A 124 -11.72 27.37 -9.29
C GLY A 124 -11.38 26.47 -10.49
N ASP A 125 -10.21 25.85 -10.54
CA ASP A 125 -9.85 24.94 -11.64
C ASP A 125 -10.47 23.54 -11.48
N ALA A 126 -11.80 23.47 -11.65
CA ALA A 126 -12.54 22.22 -11.58
C ALA A 126 -12.09 21.20 -12.65
N GLY A 127 -11.71 21.69 -13.84
CA GLY A 127 -11.24 20.84 -14.94
C GLY A 127 -9.97 20.07 -14.56
N LEU A 128 -8.98 20.74 -13.98
CA LEU A 128 -7.77 20.10 -13.47
C LEU A 128 -8.09 19.07 -12.38
N GLY A 129 -8.98 19.42 -11.44
CA GLY A 129 -9.37 18.50 -10.38
C GLY A 129 -10.04 17.22 -10.92
N ARG A 130 -10.92 17.32 -11.92
CA ARG A 130 -11.57 16.15 -12.53
C ARG A 130 -10.56 15.25 -13.25
N MET A 131 -9.66 15.84 -14.04
CA MET A 131 -8.57 15.09 -14.67
C MET A 131 -7.70 14.36 -13.64
N ALA A 132 -7.44 15.01 -12.50
CA ALA A 132 -6.68 14.41 -11.42
C ALA A 132 -7.41 13.22 -10.77
N LEU A 133 -8.72 13.34 -10.55
CA LEU A 133 -9.53 12.25 -10.00
C LEU A 133 -9.67 11.08 -10.99
N ASP A 134 -9.78 11.35 -12.29
CA ASP A 134 -9.83 10.30 -13.30
C ASP A 134 -8.50 9.54 -13.36
N ALA A 135 -7.36 10.26 -13.38
CA ALA A 135 -6.04 9.64 -13.32
C ALA A 135 -5.81 8.86 -12.02
N ALA A 136 -6.31 9.38 -10.89
CA ALA A 136 -6.29 8.65 -9.63
C ALA A 136 -7.14 7.36 -9.74
N ALA A 137 -8.32 7.43 -10.34
CA ALA A 137 -9.19 6.27 -10.50
C ALA A 137 -8.55 5.17 -11.36
N ASP A 138 -7.83 5.54 -12.42
CA ASP A 138 -7.08 4.61 -13.26
C ASP A 138 -5.95 3.92 -12.49
N LEU A 139 -5.15 4.68 -11.73
CA LEU A 139 -4.06 4.14 -10.92
C LEU A 139 -4.59 3.18 -9.84
N LEU A 140 -5.65 3.59 -9.12
CA LEU A 140 -6.28 2.76 -8.10
C LEU A 140 -6.94 1.50 -8.69
N SER A 141 -7.39 1.56 -9.94
CA SER A 141 -7.90 0.39 -10.67
C SER A 141 -6.78 -0.59 -11.00
N LEU A 142 -5.63 -0.09 -11.44
CA LEU A 142 -4.45 -0.90 -11.68
C LEU A 142 -3.98 -1.59 -10.40
N HIS A 143 -3.88 -0.85 -9.29
CA HIS A 143 -3.51 -1.40 -7.98
C HIS A 143 -4.44 -2.53 -7.54
N ARG A 144 -5.74 -2.40 -7.78
CA ARG A 144 -6.71 -3.47 -7.48
C ARG A 144 -6.40 -4.74 -8.26
N LEU A 145 -6.16 -4.62 -9.57
CA LEU A 145 -5.89 -5.77 -10.44
C LEU A 145 -4.59 -6.49 -10.04
N THR A 146 -3.53 -5.74 -9.74
CA THR A 146 -2.24 -6.32 -9.33
C THR A 146 -2.33 -6.99 -7.96
N THR A 147 -3.07 -6.40 -7.02
CA THR A 147 -3.32 -6.99 -5.70
C THR A 147 -4.16 -8.26 -5.79
N ASP A 148 -5.24 -8.26 -6.57
CA ASP A 148 -6.08 -9.44 -6.79
C ASP A 148 -5.28 -10.59 -7.42
N LEU A 149 -4.41 -10.29 -8.41
CA LEU A 149 -3.54 -11.29 -9.03
C LEU A 149 -2.55 -11.90 -8.04
N ALA A 150 -1.84 -11.07 -7.26
CA ALA A 150 -0.88 -11.53 -6.26
C ALA A 150 -1.54 -12.46 -5.21
N LEU A 151 -2.74 -12.11 -4.74
CA LEU A 151 -3.50 -12.93 -3.80
C LEU A 151 -3.92 -14.28 -4.40
N VAL A 152 -4.30 -14.31 -5.69
CA VAL A 152 -4.62 -15.56 -6.40
C VAL A 152 -3.37 -16.43 -6.56
N MET A 153 -2.22 -15.84 -6.90
CA MET A 153 -0.95 -16.57 -7.05
C MET A 153 -0.45 -17.15 -5.72
N ALA A 154 -0.53 -16.38 -4.63
CA ALA A 154 -0.20 -16.85 -3.29
C ALA A 154 -1.06 -18.06 -2.88
N ARG A 155 -2.34 -18.07 -3.27
CA ARG A 155 -3.23 -19.22 -3.07
C ARG A 155 -2.75 -20.46 -3.83
N ALA A 156 -2.36 -20.33 -5.10
CA ALA A 156 -1.93 -21.47 -5.92
C ALA A 156 -0.66 -22.14 -5.35
N GLY A 157 0.30 -21.35 -4.85
CA GLY A 157 1.52 -21.86 -4.21
C GLY A 157 1.24 -22.69 -2.95
N ALA A 158 0.27 -22.27 -2.12
CA ALA A 158 -0.10 -22.98 -0.89
C ALA A 158 -0.75 -24.35 -1.14
N HIS A 159 -1.43 -24.55 -2.28
CA HIS A 159 -2.11 -25.82 -2.60
C HIS A 159 -1.15 -26.91 -3.15
N CYS A 160 0.08 -26.55 -3.54
CA CYS A 160 1.05 -27.51 -4.09
C CYS A 160 1.95 -28.16 -3.01
N GLY A 161 1.95 -27.64 -1.77
CA GLY A 161 2.83 -28.08 -0.69
C GLY A 161 2.40 -29.32 0.11
N SER A 162 1.21 -29.87 -0.12
CA SER A 162 0.63 -30.95 0.69
C SER A 162 0.68 -32.35 0.07
N ALA A 163 1.45 -32.57 -1.00
CA ALA A 163 1.68 -33.91 -1.55
C ALA A 163 2.60 -34.74 -0.63
N LYS A 164 1.99 -35.36 0.39
CA LYS A 164 2.58 -36.32 1.32
C LYS A 164 3.36 -37.39 0.53
N ARG A 165 4.70 -37.33 0.54
CA ARG A 165 5.56 -38.43 0.06
C ARG A 165 5.21 -39.70 0.84
N LYS A 166 4.68 -40.71 0.17
CA LYS A 166 4.58 -42.07 0.73
C LYS A 166 6.00 -42.57 1.03
N PRO A 167 6.26 -43.13 2.23
CA PRO A 167 7.57 -43.70 2.52
C PRO A 167 7.80 -44.96 1.69
N ASP A 168 9.05 -45.05 1.25
CA ASP A 168 9.65 -46.06 0.41
C ASP A 168 9.49 -47.48 0.99
N LYS A 169 8.96 -48.42 0.20
CA LYS A 169 8.96 -49.85 0.57
C LYS A 169 10.30 -50.45 0.14
N LYS A 170 11.23 -50.55 1.09
CA LYS A 170 12.47 -51.33 0.97
C LYS A 170 12.13 -52.81 0.68
N PRO A 171 12.65 -53.45 -0.39
CA PRO A 171 12.50 -54.88 -0.57
C PRO A 171 13.42 -55.64 0.40
N PRO A 172 12.99 -56.77 0.98
CA PRO A 172 13.84 -57.58 1.82
C PRO A 172 14.84 -58.34 0.95
N GLY A 173 16.11 -58.33 1.38
CA GLY A 173 17.11 -59.25 0.88
C GLY A 173 16.86 -60.67 1.40
N GLY A 174 17.01 -61.64 0.49
CA GLY A 174 17.46 -63.01 0.75
C GLY A 174 18.37 -63.36 -0.44
N GLY A 175 19.59 -63.90 -0.31
CA GLY A 175 19.99 -64.96 0.61
C GLY A 175 19.16 -66.19 0.25
N LEU A 176 19.60 -67.08 -0.64
CA LEU A 176 20.89 -67.77 -0.75
C LEU A 176 21.26 -68.00 -2.23
#